data_AF-A0A8D9BL85-F1
#
_entry.id   AF-A0A8D9BL85-F1
#
_cell.length_a   1.000
_cell.length_b   1.000
_cell.length_c   1.000
_cell.angle_alpha   90.00
_cell.angle_beta   90.00
_cell.angle_gamma   90.00
#
_symmetry.space_group_name_H-M   'P 1'
#
loop_
_entity.id
_entity.type
_entity.pdbx_description
1 polymer ?
#
loop_
_entity_poly.entity_id
_entity_poly.type
_entity_poly.pdbx_seq_one_letter_code
_entity_poly.pdbx_strand_id
1 'polypeptide(L)'
;MRWLDSGDIKIKDHRELYSGRTDGKHEYGVGMILSKKIGRCVKSFTPISPRVMLVQLKGSPIDINIIQIYAPTADKDDAEMHELYSSMEAILNTLNKHEIPNHSDG
;
A
#
# COMPACT_ATOMS: atom_id res chain seq x y z
N MET A 1 -0.18 14.87 5.85
CA MET A 1 -1.61 14.53 5.95
C MET A 1 -1.73 13.47 7.04
N ARG A 2 -2.65 13.62 8.00
CA ARG A 2 -2.85 12.62 9.08
C ARG A 2 -4.20 11.97 8.86
N TRP A 3 -4.19 10.79 8.24
CA TRP A 3 -5.41 10.10 7.82
C TRP A 3 -6.02 9.34 9.00
N LEU A 4 -7.33 9.51 9.19
CA LEU A 4 -8.13 8.62 10.02
C LEU A 4 -8.80 7.59 9.13
N ASP A 5 -8.97 6.39 9.67
CA ASP A 5 -9.55 5.26 8.98
C ASP A 5 -8.81 4.92 7.67
N SER A 6 -9.43 4.11 6.83
CA SER A 6 -8.92 3.78 5.50
C SER A 6 -9.98 4.04 4.45
N GLY A 7 -9.58 4.49 3.27
CA GLY A 7 -10.52 4.82 2.22
C GLY A 7 -9.92 4.86 0.82
N ASP A 8 -10.84 4.75 -0.14
CA ASP A 8 -10.61 4.89 -1.56
C ASP A 8 -11.65 5.87 -2.11
N ILE A 9 -11.23 7.11 -2.30
CA ILE A 9 -12.12 8.22 -2.65
C ILE A 9 -11.78 8.72 -4.05
N LYS A 10 -12.79 8.87 -4.89
CA LYS A 10 -12.65 9.51 -6.20
C LYS A 10 -13.15 10.94 -6.11
N ILE A 11 -12.24 11.91 -6.30
CA ILE A 11 -12.54 13.34 -6.22
C ILE A 11 -12.16 13.99 -7.55
N LYS A 12 -13.15 14.44 -8.31
CA LYS A 12 -12.98 15.12 -9.63
C LYS A 12 -12.03 14.35 -10.56
N ASP A 13 -10.79 14.80 -10.65
CA ASP A 13 -9.74 14.26 -11.52
C ASP A 13 -8.63 13.53 -10.75
N HIS A 14 -8.90 13.17 -9.49
CA HIS A 14 -8.01 12.42 -8.64
C HIS A 14 -8.70 11.23 -7.96
N ARG A 15 -7.90 10.22 -7.61
CA ARG A 15 -8.29 9.12 -6.72
C ARG A 15 -7.33 9.12 -5.55
N GLU A 16 -7.87 9.20 -4.35
CA GLU A 16 -7.13 9.24 -3.10
C GLU A 16 -7.29 7.88 -2.43
N LEU A 17 -6.17 7.24 -2.13
CA LEU A 17 -6.09 5.98 -1.40
C LEU A 17 -5.37 6.27 -0.09
N TYR A 18 -5.92 5.88 1.05
CA TYR A 18 -5.28 6.13 2.33
C TYR A 18 -5.58 5.04 3.37
N SER A 19 -4.63 4.87 4.28
CA SER A 19 -4.72 3.99 5.44
C SER A 19 -4.22 4.73 6.66
N GLY A 20 -5.01 4.74 7.74
CA GLY A 20 -4.82 5.53 8.94
C GLY A 20 -5.35 4.82 10.18
N ARG A 21 -5.28 5.48 11.34
CA ARG A 21 -5.75 4.89 12.60
C ARG A 21 -7.27 4.98 12.70
N THR A 22 -7.88 3.96 13.32
CA THR A 22 -9.32 3.88 13.59
C THR A 22 -9.71 4.29 15.02
N ASP A 23 -8.72 4.54 15.90
CA ASP A 23 -8.94 4.91 17.30
C ASP A 23 -9.10 6.42 17.52
N GLY A 24 -9.37 7.17 16.44
CA GLY A 24 -9.55 8.63 16.47
C GLY A 24 -8.26 9.43 16.70
N LYS A 25 -7.11 8.78 16.87
CA LYS A 25 -5.83 9.50 16.98
C LYS A 25 -5.33 9.90 15.60
N HIS A 26 -5.14 11.20 15.40
CA HIS A 26 -4.52 11.75 14.20
C HIS A 26 -3.00 11.60 14.28
N GLU A 27 -2.51 10.36 14.20
CA GLU A 27 -1.09 10.00 14.18
C GLU A 27 -0.87 8.96 13.09
N TYR A 28 0.30 8.99 12.47
CA TYR A 28 0.62 8.15 11.30
C TYR A 28 -0.31 8.45 10.11
N GLY A 29 -0.50 7.45 9.26
CA GLY A 29 -1.24 7.56 8.02
C GLY A 29 -0.33 7.49 6.81
N VAL A 30 -0.67 6.61 5.88
CA VAL A 30 -0.11 6.56 4.53
C VAL A 30 -1.20 6.90 3.52
N GLY A 31 -0.80 7.47 2.39
CA GLY A 31 -1.75 7.74 1.33
C GLY A 31 -1.09 8.13 0.01
N MET A 32 -1.83 7.86 -1.07
CA MET A 32 -1.49 8.17 -2.45
C MET A 32 -2.60 8.97 -3.09
N ILE A 33 -2.21 10.07 -3.75
CA ILE A 33 -3.09 10.82 -4.64
C ILE A 33 -2.71 10.47 -6.06
N LEU A 34 -3.64 9.86 -6.79
CA LEU A 34 -3.46 9.41 -8.16
C LEU A 34 -4.18 10.35 -9.11
N SER A 35 -3.55 10.67 -10.25
CA SER A 35 -4.27 11.33 -11.35
C SER A 35 -5.39 10.43 -11.87
N LYS A 36 -6.43 11.01 -12.48
CA LYS A 36 -7.56 10.26 -13.06
C LYS A 36 -7.12 9.11 -13.97
N LYS A 37 -6.04 9.31 -14.74
CA LYS A 37 -5.50 8.29 -15.66
C LYS A 37 -4.95 7.09 -14.89
N ILE A 38 -4.10 7.32 -13.89
CA ILE A 38 -3.52 6.26 -13.07
C ILE A 38 -4.55 5.64 -12.13
N GLY A 39 -5.46 6.44 -11.58
CA GLY A 39 -6.54 5.98 -10.72
C GLY A 39 -7.48 4.97 -11.41
N ARG A 40 -7.63 5.02 -12.74
CA ARG A 40 -8.34 4.00 -13.53
C ARG A 40 -7.57 2.69 -13.69
N CYS A 41 -6.25 2.72 -13.53
CA CYS A 41 -5.42 1.52 -13.60
C CYS A 41 -5.38 0.76 -12.28
N VAL A 42 -5.81 1.33 -11.15
CA VAL A 42 -5.83 0.61 -9.86
C VAL A 42 -6.74 -0.62 -9.95
N LYS A 43 -6.16 -1.80 -9.84
CA LYS A 43 -6.83 -3.11 -9.75
C LYS A 43 -7.34 -3.38 -8.35
N SER A 44 -6.51 -3.13 -7.34
CA SER A 44 -6.84 -3.35 -5.94
C SER A 44 -6.10 -2.37 -5.04
N PHE A 45 -6.70 -2.15 -3.87
CA PHE A 45 -6.15 -1.36 -2.79
C PHE A 45 -6.39 -2.12 -1.48
N THR A 46 -5.32 -2.36 -0.74
CA THR A 46 -5.36 -3.08 0.53
C THR A 46 -4.73 -2.21 1.62
N PRO A 47 -5.53 -1.60 2.50
CA PRO A 47 -5.02 -0.98 3.72
C PRO A 47 -4.63 -2.07 4.71
N ILE A 48 -3.38 -2.05 5.17
CA ILE A 48 -2.81 -3.15 5.98
C ILE A 48 -2.67 -2.71 7.43
N SER A 49 -2.14 -1.51 7.61
CA SER A 49 -2.07 -0.85 8.92
C SER A 49 -2.07 0.66 8.72
N PRO A 50 -2.16 1.48 9.79
CA PRO A 50 -2.01 2.93 9.69
C PRO A 50 -0.69 3.39 9.07
N ARG A 51 0.30 2.50 8.93
CA ARG A 51 1.63 2.78 8.36
C ARG A 51 1.91 2.05 7.06
N VAL A 52 1.05 1.14 6.61
CA VAL A 52 1.32 0.28 5.44
C VAL A 52 0.08 0.15 4.57
N MET A 53 0.26 0.35 3.26
CA MET A 53 -0.76 0.06 2.26
C MET A 53 -0.15 -0.55 1.00
N LEU A 54 -0.92 -1.40 0.33
CA LEU A 54 -0.60 -1.98 -0.98
C LEU A 54 -1.59 -1.47 -2.02
N VAL A 55 -1.07 -1.07 -3.18
CA VAL A 55 -1.84 -0.70 -4.37
C VAL A 55 -1.35 -1.53 -5.53
N GLN A 56 -2.26 -2.23 -6.20
CA GLN A 56 -1.94 -2.93 -7.44
C GLN A 56 -2.46 -2.13 -8.62
N LEU A 57 -1.58 -1.80 -9.57
CA LEU A 57 -1.93 -1.12 -10.81
C LEU A 57 -1.88 -2.12 -11.97
N LYS A 58 -2.88 -2.03 -12.84
CA LYS A 58 -2.91 -2.72 -14.11
C LYS A 58 -1.81 -2.16 -15.00
N GLY A 59 -0.82 -2.98 -15.30
CA GLY A 59 0.23 -2.69 -16.26
C GLY A 59 0.16 -3.62 -17.46
N SER A 60 1.05 -3.42 -18.41
CA SER A 60 1.26 -4.31 -19.56
C SER A 60 2.74 -4.30 -19.89
N PRO A 61 3.42 -5.46 -19.96
CA PRO A 61 2.86 -6.82 -19.94
C PRO A 61 2.51 -7.37 -18.54
N ILE A 62 3.02 -6.76 -17.47
CA ILE A 62 2.82 -7.20 -16.09
C ILE A 62 2.12 -6.12 -15.25
N ASP A 63 1.43 -6.54 -14.21
CA ASP A 63 0.88 -5.62 -13.21
C ASP A 63 1.99 -5.03 -12.33
N ILE A 64 1.72 -3.89 -11.71
CA ILE A 64 2.67 -3.17 -10.86
C ILE A 64 2.13 -3.14 -9.43
N ASN A 65 2.90 -3.66 -8.49
CA ASN A 65 2.61 -3.58 -7.06
C ASN A 65 3.37 -2.41 -6.43
N ILE A 66 2.65 -1.53 -5.74
CA ILE A 66 3.23 -0.40 -5.00
C ILE A 66 2.91 -0.61 -3.52
N ILE A 67 3.96 -0.77 -2.71
CA ILE A 67 3.86 -0.84 -1.25
C ILE A 67 4.33 0.51 -0.70
N GLN A 68 3.42 1.25 -0.05
CA GLN A 68 3.75 2.50 0.62
C GLN A 68 3.83 2.26 2.12
N ILE A 69 4.97 2.62 2.70
CA ILE A 69 5.30 2.41 4.11
C ILE A 69 5.72 3.73 4.74
N TYR A 70 5.21 4.01 5.93
CA TYR A 70 5.75 5.02 6.83
C TYR A 70 6.71 4.34 7.82
N ALA A 71 8.02 4.44 7.55
CA ALA A 71 9.04 3.80 8.39
C ALA A 71 9.10 4.45 9.79
N PRO A 72 9.29 3.66 10.87
CA PRO A 72 9.51 4.19 12.20
C PRO A 72 10.81 5.03 12.23
N THR A 73 10.85 6.07 13.07
CA THR A 73 12.11 6.76 13.38
C THR A 73 12.95 5.92 14.34
N ALA A 74 14.26 6.15 14.40
CA ALA A 74 15.19 5.35 15.22
C ALA A 74 14.88 5.34 16.73
N ASP A 75 14.04 6.26 17.18
CA ASP A 75 13.67 6.48 18.57
C ASP A 75 12.43 5.67 19.00
N LYS A 76 11.92 4.81 18.11
CA LYS A 76 10.70 4.01 18.29
C LYS A 76 11.04 2.59 18.77
N ASP A 77 10.10 2.01 19.52
CA ASP A 77 10.24 0.68 20.15
C ASP A 77 10.48 -0.44 19.11
N ASP A 78 11.33 -1.40 19.46
CA ASP A 78 11.70 -2.54 18.62
C ASP A 78 10.46 -3.35 18.19
N ALA A 79 9.43 -3.38 19.03
CA ALA A 79 8.14 -4.01 18.74
C ALA A 79 7.46 -3.40 17.50
N GLU A 80 7.45 -2.07 17.36
CA GLU A 80 6.86 -1.42 16.19
C GLU A 80 7.66 -1.71 14.90
N MET A 81 8.99 -1.86 15.04
CA MET A 81 9.85 -2.22 13.92
C MET A 81 9.56 -3.66 13.47
N HIS A 82 9.45 -4.59 14.42
CA HIS A 82 9.13 -5.99 14.14
C HIS A 82 7.76 -6.15 13.46
N GLU A 83 6.71 -5.51 13.98
CA GLU A 83 5.37 -5.54 13.37
C GLU A 83 5.37 -5.05 11.92
N LEU A 84 6.15 -4.01 11.62
CA LEU A 84 6.30 -3.51 10.26
C LEU A 84 6.96 -4.56 9.35
N TYR A 85 8.11 -5.11 9.74
CA TYR A 85 8.83 -6.10 8.93
C TYR A 85 8.02 -7.37 8.72
N SER A 86 7.33 -7.87 9.75
CA SER A 86 6.44 -9.03 9.62
C SER A 86 5.27 -8.75 8.67
N SER A 87 4.68 -7.55 8.73
CA SER A 87 3.62 -7.15 7.80
C SER A 87 4.15 -7.08 6.35
N MET A 88 5.36 -6.55 6.15
CA MET A 88 5.99 -6.51 4.83
C MET A 88 6.26 -7.91 4.26
N GLU A 89 6.79 -8.81 5.08
CA GLU A 89 7.07 -10.19 4.68
C GLU A 89 5.78 -10.94 4.29
N ALA A 90 4.70 -10.76 5.05
CA ALA A 90 3.40 -11.34 4.71
C ALA A 90 2.87 -10.83 3.35
N ILE A 91 3.05 -9.53 3.05
CA ILE A 91 2.68 -8.95 1.75
C ILE A 91 3.50 -9.58 0.62
N LEU A 92 4.82 -9.59 0.76
CA LEU A 92 5.73 -10.12 -0.25
C LEU A 92 5.44 -11.60 -0.53
N ASN A 93 5.15 -12.39 0.51
CA ASN A 93 4.75 -13.80 0.37
C ASN A 93 3.41 -13.98 -0.36
N THR A 94 2.53 -12.99 -0.31
CA THR A 94 1.26 -13.00 -1.05
C THR A 94 1.47 -12.63 -2.52
N LEU A 95 2.34 -11.66 -2.81
CA LEU A 95 2.65 -11.19 -4.16
C LEU A 95 3.51 -12.18 -4.96
N ASN A 96 4.50 -12.80 -4.34
CA ASN A 96 5.47 -13.70 -4.99
C ASN A 96 4.86 -14.98 -5.57
N LYS A 97 3.62 -15.34 -5.23
CA LYS A 97 3.02 -16.60 -5.69
C LYS A 97 2.53 -16.58 -7.14
N HIS A 98 2.41 -15.43 -7.81
CA HIS A 98 1.67 -15.36 -9.09
C HIS A 98 2.28 -14.45 -10.20
N GLU A 99 3.43 -13.82 -10.02
CA GLU A 99 3.80 -12.69 -10.90
C GLU A 99 5.09 -12.82 -11.73
N ILE A 100 5.77 -13.97 -11.68
CA ILE A 100 6.88 -14.23 -12.62
C ILE A 100 6.42 -15.31 -13.59
N PRO A 101 6.14 -14.97 -14.87
CA PRO A 101 5.98 -15.99 -15.89
C PRO A 101 7.31 -16.76 -15.95
N ASN A 102 7.27 -18.06 -15.67
CA ASN A 102 8.40 -18.94 -15.96
C ASN A 102 8.71 -18.79 -17.45
N HIS A 103 9.82 -18.12 -17.78
CA HIS A 103 10.36 -18.20 -19.12
C HIS A 103 11.05 -19.57 -19.20
N SER A 104 10.28 -20.58 -19.59
CA SER A 104 10.87 -21.82 -20.10
C SER A 104 11.43 -21.50 -21.47
N ASP A 105 12.73 -21.22 -21.51
CA ASP A 105 13.52 -21.18 -22.75
C ASP A 105 13.44 -22.55 -23.44
N GLY A 106 13.24 -22.52 -24.76
CA GLY A 106 13.14 -23.68 -25.62
C GLY A 106 14.48 -24.26 -26.06
#